data_AF-A0A161M7D3-F1
#
_entry.id   AF-A0A161M7D3-F1
#
_cell.length_a   1.000
_cell.length_b   1.000
_cell.length_c   1.000
_cell.angle_alpha   90.00
_cell.angle_beta   90.00
_cell.angle_gamma   90.00
#
_symmetry.space_group_name_H-M   'P 1'
#
loop_
_entity.id
_entity.type
_entity.pdbx_description
1 polymer ?
#
loop_
_entity_poly.entity_id
_entity_poly.type
_entity_poly.pdbx_seq_one_letter_code
_entity_poly.pdbx_strand_id
1 'polypeptide(L)' 'MRGPIMEAINDHSVIIIRGNTGCGKTTQVCQFILDDYIQSGQGAYCNIVITQPRRIQLYQ' A
#
# COMPACT_ATOMS: atom_id res chain seq x y z
N MET A 1 4.34 -11.76 -3.02
CA MET A 1 3.64 -10.51 -3.37
C MET A 1 4.22 -9.30 -2.63
N ARG A 2 4.40 -9.34 -1.30
CA ARG A 2 4.96 -8.22 -0.51
C ARG A 2 6.36 -7.78 -0.95
N GLY A 3 7.34 -8.68 -1.02
CA GLY A 3 8.76 -8.35 -1.31
C GLY A 3 8.96 -7.49 -2.57
N PRO A 4 8.55 -7.94 -3.77
CA PRO A 4 8.72 -7.17 -5.00
C PRO A 4 7.97 -5.83 -5.02
N ILE A 5 6.86 -5.71 -4.29
CA ILE A 5 6.11 -4.46 -4.17
C ILE A 5 6.88 -3.48 -3.29
N MET A 6 7.39 -3.92 -2.13
CA MET A 6 8.14 -3.06 -1.21
C MET A 6 9.47 -2.60 -1.80
N GLU A 7 10.20 -3.49 -2.49
CA GLU A 7 11.41 -3.12 -3.23
C GLU A 7 11.10 -2.03 -4.27
N ALA A 8 10.06 -2.23 -5.10
CA ALA A 8 9.68 -1.25 -6.10
C ALA A 8 9.27 0.11 -5.49
N ILE A 9 8.56 0.11 -4.36
CA ILE A 9 8.15 1.34 -3.64
C ILE A 9 9.37 2.09 -3.08
N ASN A 10 10.35 1.38 -2.54
CA ASN A 10 11.53 1.99 -1.95
C ASN A 10 12.48 2.57 -3.02
N ASP A 11 12.56 1.93 -4.18
CA ASP A 11 13.49 2.32 -5.25
C ASP A 11 12.90 3.35 -6.24
N HIS A 12 11.57 3.51 -6.27
CA HIS A 12 10.89 4.36 -7.28
C HIS A 12 9.84 5.26 -6.65
N SER A 13 9.84 6.54 -7.02
CA SER A 13 8.83 7.51 -6.55
C SER A 13 7.42 7.25 -7.11
N VAL A 14 7.30 6.54 -8.24
CA VAL A 14 6.02 6.20 -8.87
C VAL A 14 6.08 4.77 -9.37
N ILE A 15 5.07 3.97 -9.03
CA ILE A 15 4.92 2.59 -9.48
C ILE A 15 3.51 2.30 -9.97
N ILE A 16 3.36 1.30 -10.82
CA ILE A 16 2.06 0.80 -11.28
C ILE A 16 1.89 -0.65 -10.83
N ILE A 17 0.92 -0.89 -9.94
CA ILE A 17 0.58 -2.24 -9.48
C ILE A 17 -0.63 -2.75 -10.27
N ARG A 18 -0.41 -3.76 -11.13
CA ARG A 18 -1.47 -4.46 -11.86
C ARG A 18 -1.84 -5.76 -11.15
N GLY A 19 -3.12 -6.09 -11.17
CA GLY A 19 -3.61 -7.37 -10.66
C GLY A 19 -5.12 -7.47 -10.77
N ASN A 20 -5.65 -8.69 -10.75
CA ASN A 20 -7.07 -8.95 -10.98
C ASN A 20 -7.94 -8.41 -9.83
N THR A 21 -9.24 -8.22 -10.07
CA THR A 21 -10.20 -7.89 -9.00
C THR A 21 -10.16 -8.98 -7.92
N GLY A 22 -10.17 -8.60 -6.65
CA GLY A 22 -10.10 -9.54 -5.52
C GLY A 22 -8.69 -9.97 -5.10
N CYS A 23 -7.63 -9.59 -5.81
CA CYS A 23 -6.26 -9.96 -5.42
C CYS A 23 -5.66 -9.14 -4.26
N GLY A 24 -6.48 -8.36 -3.53
CA GLY A 24 -6.06 -7.64 -2.33
C GLY A 24 -5.28 -6.33 -2.53
N LYS A 25 -5.17 -5.77 -3.74
CA LYS A 25 -4.37 -4.54 -3.98
C LYS A 25 -4.71 -3.39 -3.04
N THR A 26 -5.98 -3.00 -2.99
CA THR A 26 -6.45 -1.84 -2.23
C THR A 26 -6.29 -2.03 -0.72
N THR A 27 -6.48 -3.25 -0.22
CA THR A 27 -6.48 -3.55 1.21
C THR A 27 -5.09 -3.90 1.74
N GLN A 28 -4.27 -4.62 0.96
CA GLN A 28 -3.01 -5.18 1.44
C GLN A 28 -1.80 -4.28 1.19
N VAL A 29 -1.76 -3.54 0.07
CA VAL A 29 -0.57 -2.74 -0.29
C VAL A 29 -0.29 -1.67 0.75
N CYS A 30 -1.32 -0.96 1.21
CA CYS A 30 -1.15 0.09 2.22
C CYS A 30 -0.73 -0.50 3.57
N GLN A 31 -1.26 -1.67 3.93
CA GLN A 31 -0.85 -2.36 5.15
C GLN A 31 0.62 -2.79 5.09
N PHE A 32 1.09 -3.29 3.94
CA PHE A 32 2.50 -3.65 3.78
C PHE A 32 3.43 -2.45 3.99
N ILE A 33 3.08 -1.28 3.43
CA ILE A 33 3.87 -0.05 3.60
C ILE A 33 3.87 0.39 5.05
N LEU A 34 2.69 0.42 5.69
CA LEU A 34 2.56 0.85 7.09
C LEU A 34 3.33 -0.08 8.03
N ASP A 35 3.15 -1.39 7.87
CA ASP A 35 3.83 -2.40 8.70
C ASP A 35 5.35 -2.32 8.55
N ASP A 36 5.86 -2.05 7.35
CA ASP A 36 7.29 -1.91 7.09
C ASP A 36 7.89 -0.73 7.86
N TYR A 37 7.21 0.43 7.83
CA TYR A 37 7.62 1.61 8.60
C TYR A 37 7.49 1.40 10.11
N ILE A 38 6.47 0.69 10.58
CA ILE A 38 6.33 0.35 12.00
C ILE A 38 7.46 -0.59 12.44
N GLN A 39 7.74 -1.63 11.65
CA GLN A 39 8.77 -2.63 11.96
C GLN A 39 10.19 -2.05 11.94
N SER A 40 10.44 -1.01 11.14
CA SER A 40 11.71 -0.28 11.11
C SER A 40 11.83 0.80 12.20
N GLY A 41 10.82 0.96 13.06
CA GLY A 41 10.79 2.01 14.10
C GLY A 41 10.54 3.41 13.55
N GLN A 42 10.13 3.53 12.28
CA GLN A 42 9.87 4.79 11.57
C GLN A 42 8.37 5.08 11.39
N GLY A 43 7.49 4.38 12.12
CA GLY A 43 6.03 4.48 11.95
C GLY A 43 5.48 5.91 12.02
N ALA A 44 6.09 6.79 12.83
CA ALA A 44 5.70 8.20 12.94
C ALA A 44 5.92 9.02 11.66
N TYR A 45 6.77 8.55 10.75
CA TYR A 45 7.05 9.19 9.46
C TYR A 45 6.17 8.66 8.32
N CYS A 46 5.34 7.63 8.57
CA CYS A 46 4.49 7.04 7.56
C CYS A 46 3.12 7.72 7.52
N ASN A 47 2.80 8.35 6.39
CA ASN A 47 1.48 8.92 6.13
C ASN A 47 0.99 8.48 4.75
N ILE A 48 -0.09 7.69 4.71
CA ILE A 48 -0.61 7.06 3.49
C ILE A 48 -2.01 7.64 3.21
N VAL A 49 -2.20 8.12 1.98
CA VAL A 49 -3.49 8.61 1.49
C VAL A 49 -3.99 7.69 0.39
N ILE A 50 -5.21 7.18 0.54
CA ILE A 50 -5.86 6.30 -0.43
C ILE A 50 -7.05 7.03 -1.04
N THR A 51 -7.06 7.16 -2.36
CA THR A 51 -8.23 7.63 -3.11
C THR A 51 -9.06 6.44 -3.58
N GLN A 52 -10.38 6.49 -3.42
CA GLN A 52 -11.32 5.54 -3.99
C GLN A 52 -12.35 6.27 -4.86
N PRO A 53 -12.71 5.73 -6.05
CA PRO A 53 -13.62 6.40 -6.96
C PRO A 53 -15.07 6.46 -6.45
N ARG A 54 -15.45 5.62 -5.49
CA ARG A 54 -16.80 5.57 -4.90
C ARG A 54 -16.73 5.60 -3.38
N ARG A 55 -17.57 6.43 -2.76
CA ARG A 55 -17.61 6.65 -1.29
C ARG A 55 -17.98 5.39 -0.48
N ILE A 56 -18.79 4.49 -1.03
CA ILE A 56 -19.27 3.29 -0.31
C ILE A 56 -18.14 2.30 -0.03
N GLN A 57 -17.13 2.24 -0.91
CA GLN A 57 -16.01 1.29 -0.80
C GLN A 57 -14.97 1.65 0.25
N LEU A 58 -15.09 2.79 0.94
CA LEU A 58 -14.27 3.12 2.11
C LEU A 58 -14.75 2.42 3.39
N TYR A 59 -16.03 1.99 3.44
CA TYR A 59 -16.67 1.43 4.63
C TYR A 59 -16.82 -0.10 4.60
N GLN A 60 -16.34 -0.76 3.54
CA GLN A 60 -16.37 -2.22 3.36
C GLN A 60 -14.94 -2.73 3.19
#